data_AF-A0A7C5IXD0-F1
#
_entry.id   AF-A0A7C5IXD0-F1
#
_cell.length_a   1.000
_cell.length_b   1.000
_cell.length_c   1.000
_cell.angle_alpha   90.00
_cell.angle_beta   90.00
_cell.angle_gamma   90.00
#
_symmetry.space_group_name_H-M   'P 1'
#
loop_
_entity.id
_entity.type
_entity.pdbx_description
1 polymer ?
#
loop_
_entity_poly.entity_id
_entity_poly.type
_entity_poly.pdbx_seq_one_letter_code
_entity_poly.pdbx_strand_id
1 'polypeptide(L)' 'MEIRRLNPNDYHKLVYLWLRAGLPFKPKGRDSPGSIARQMEANPDFFIGAFENGKLIGAVIASSDTRKGWINRLAV' A
#
# COMPACT_ATOMS: atom_id res chain seq x y z
N MET A 1 12.09 0.29 -14.05
CA MET A 1 10.83 0.22 -13.29
C MET A 1 10.52 -1.22 -12.95
N GLU A 2 10.27 -1.53 -11.68
CA GLU A 2 9.95 -2.87 -11.16
C GLU A 2 8.59 -2.82 -10.45
N ILE A 3 7.71 -3.79 -10.71
CA ILE A 3 6.47 -3.96 -9.96
C ILE A 3 6.60 -5.18 -9.05
N ARG A 4 6.40 -4.99 -7.74
CA ARG A 4 6.47 -6.08 -6.77
C ARG A 4 5.46 -5.93 -5.64
N ARG A 5 5.25 -7.02 -4.90
CA ARG A 5 4.48 -6.97 -3.65
C ARG A 5 5.19 -6.11 -2.63
N LEU A 6 4.42 -5.32 -1.88
CA LEU A 6 4.91 -4.63 -0.69
C LEU A 6 4.94 -5.61 0.48
N ASN A 7 5.84 -5.37 1.41
CA ASN A 7 5.89 -6.07 2.68
C ASN A 7 5.85 -5.06 3.84
N PRO A 8 5.68 -5.51 5.10
CA PRO A 8 5.60 -4.60 6.25
C PRO A 8 6.79 -3.63 6.40
N ASN A 9 7.99 -4.00 5.93
CA ASN A 9 9.17 -3.11 5.98
C ASN A 9 9.09 -1.95 4.97
N ASP A 10 8.19 -2.02 3.99
CA ASP A 10 7.94 -0.94 3.05
C ASP A 10 6.93 0.11 3.58
N TYR A 11 6.37 -0.08 4.79
CA TYR A 11 5.34 0.82 5.35
C TYR A 11 5.74 2.30 5.32
N HIS A 12 6.97 2.63 5.73
CA HIS A 12 7.45 4.01 5.73
C HIS A 12 7.54 4.60 4.31
N LYS A 13 7.90 3.79 3.30
CA LYS A 13 7.92 4.22 1.89
C LYS A 13 6.50 4.49 1.39
N LEU A 14 5.55 3.63 1.77
CA LEU A 14 4.13 3.77 1.41
C LEU A 14 3.52 5.04 2.01
N VAL A 15 3.76 5.31 3.30
CA VAL A 15 3.32 6.55 3.95
C VAL A 15 3.96 7.77 3.31
N TYR A 16 5.26 7.72 3.01
CA TYR A 16 5.95 8.81 2.32
C TYR A 16 5.34 9.11 0.95
N LEU A 17 5.05 8.07 0.15
CA LEU A 17 4.37 8.22 -1.13
C LEU A 17 3.00 8.89 -0.97
N TRP A 18 2.17 8.42 -0.04
CA TRP A 18 0.84 9.00 0.19
C TRP A 18 0.90 10.46 0.61
N LEU A 19 1.84 10.83 1.50
CA LEU A 19 2.07 12.21 1.89
C LEU A 19 2.46 13.08 0.69
N ARG A 20 3.37 12.60 -0.16
CA ARG A 20 3.84 13.32 -1.37
C ARG A 20 2.74 13.47 -2.43
N ALA A 21 1.87 12.47 -2.57
CA ALA A 21 0.72 12.50 -3.47
C ALA A 21 -0.46 13.31 -2.91
N GLY A 22 -0.37 13.82 -1.67
CA GLY A 22 -1.48 14.52 -1.01
C GLY A 22 -2.67 13.61 -0.70
N LEU A 23 -2.46 12.29 -0.67
CA LEU A 23 -3.52 11.30 -0.45
C LEU A 23 -3.87 11.21 1.05
N PRO A 24 -5.10 11.53 1.46
CA PRO A 24 -5.51 11.38 2.86
C PRO A 24 -5.50 9.91 3.30
N PHE A 25 -4.86 9.64 4.44
CA PHE A 25 -4.84 8.33 5.08
C PHE A 25 -5.09 8.45 6.59
N LYS A 26 -5.31 7.31 7.25
CA LYS A 26 -5.70 7.21 8.67
C LYS A 26 -4.60 6.53 9.50
N PRO A 27 -3.50 7.24 9.84
CA PRO A 27 -2.34 6.66 10.54
C PRO A 27 -2.64 6.12 11.95
N LYS A 28 -3.70 6.63 12.60
CA LYS A 28 -4.17 6.14 13.91
C LYS A 28 -5.28 5.08 13.80
N GLY A 29 -5.59 4.61 12.58
CA GLY A 29 -6.69 3.69 12.30
C GLY A 29 -6.28 2.59 11.32
N ARG A 30 -7.09 2.40 10.27
CA ARG A 30 -6.89 1.33 9.26
C ARG A 30 -5.59 1.41 8.46
N ASP A 31 -4.94 2.58 8.45
CA ASP A 31 -3.65 2.79 7.78
C ASP A 31 -2.50 2.90 8.80
N SER A 32 -2.73 2.51 10.07
CA SER A 32 -1.67 2.39 11.08
C SER A 32 -0.67 1.29 10.72
N PRO A 33 0.57 1.34 11.24
CA PRO A 33 1.59 0.35 10.92
C PRO A 33 1.11 -1.08 11.21
N GLY A 34 0.53 -1.30 12.40
CA GLY A 34 0.02 -2.61 12.81
C GLY A 34 -1.25 -3.04 12.06
N SER A 35 -2.06 -2.12 11.54
CA SER A 35 -3.23 -2.48 10.72
C SER A 35 -2.82 -2.85 9.30
N ILE A 36 -1.88 -2.11 8.70
CA ILE A 36 -1.36 -2.42 7.36
C ILE A 36 -0.56 -3.72 7.38
N ALA A 37 0.28 -3.94 8.39
CA ALA A 37 1.02 -5.20 8.53
C ALA A 37 0.07 -6.41 8.57
N ARG A 38 -0.99 -6.36 9.40
CA ARG A 38 -2.02 -7.42 9.45
C ARG A 38 -2.76 -7.60 8.13
N GLN A 39 -3.04 -6.52 7.40
CA GLN A 39 -3.69 -6.60 6.08
C GLN A 39 -2.77 -7.23 5.03
N MET A 40 -1.47 -6.89 5.03
CA MET A 40 -0.47 -7.49 4.15
C MET A 40 -0.27 -8.97 4.45
N GLU A 41 -0.29 -9.38 5.73
CA GLU A 41 -0.20 -10.79 6.12
C GLU A 41 -1.43 -11.57 5.67
N ALA A 42 -2.63 -11.02 5.86
CA ALA A 42 -3.87 -11.67 5.46
C ALA A 42 -4.06 -11.74 3.93
N ASN A 43 -3.60 -10.72 3.20
CA ASN A 43 -3.78 -10.61 1.74
C ASN A 43 -2.51 -10.05 1.06
N PRO A 44 -1.41 -10.82 1.00
CA PRO A 44 -0.11 -10.32 0.52
C PRO A 44 -0.16 -9.86 -0.95
N ASP A 45 -1.03 -10.46 -1.75
CA ASP A 45 -1.14 -10.20 -3.18
C ASP A 45 -1.86 -8.89 -3.49
N PHE A 46 -2.50 -8.28 -2.49
CA PHE A 46 -3.29 -7.07 -2.65
C PHE A 46 -2.49 -5.78 -2.46
N PHE A 47 -1.24 -5.87 -2.01
CA PHE A 47 -0.38 -4.71 -1.80
C PHE A 47 0.71 -4.67 -2.87
N ILE A 48 0.54 -3.82 -3.88
CA ILE A 48 1.42 -3.75 -5.04
C ILE A 48 2.12 -2.39 -5.07
N GLY A 49 3.44 -2.40 -5.26
CA GLY A 49 4.26 -1.21 -5.39
C GLY A 49 5.02 -1.17 -6.72
N ALA A 50 5.15 0.03 -7.28
CA ALA A 50 6.03 0.35 -8.39
C ALA A 50 7.31 0.99 -7.86
N PHE A 51 8.46 0.43 -8.23
CA PHE A 51 9.78 0.88 -7.81
C PHE A 51 10.62 1.37 -8.99
N GLU A 52 11.33 2.45 -8.77
CA GLU A 52 12.38 2.95 -9.67
C GLU A 52 13.61 3.30 -8.84
N ASN A 53 14.77 2.71 -9.20
CA ASN A 53 16.03 2.90 -8.47
C ASN A 53 15.89 2.66 -6.95
N GLY A 54 15.14 1.62 -6.57
CA GLY A 54 14.88 1.26 -5.16
C GLY A 54 13.87 2.16 -4.42
N LYS A 55 13.40 3.25 -5.06
CA LYS A 55 12.40 4.16 -4.52
C LYS A 55 10.99 3.70 -4.92
N LEU A 56 10.07 3.70 -3.96
CA LEU A 56 8.64 3.49 -4.24
C LEU A 56 8.09 4.75 -4.92
N ILE A 57 7.67 4.62 -6.17
CA ILE A 57 7.12 5.70 -7.01
C ILE A 57 5.62 5.55 -7.28
N GLY A 58 5.02 4.43 -6.88
CA GLY A 58 3.59 4.22 -7.00
C GLY A 58 3.14 3.04 -6.17
N ALA A 59 1.90 3.05 -5.70
CA ALA A 59 1.35 1.94 -4.94
C ALA A 59 -0.16 1.87 -5.08
N VAL A 60 -0.69 0.65 -4.93
CA VAL A 60 -2.12 0.37 -4.89
C VAL A 60 -2.41 -0.73 -3.87
N ILE A 61 -3.54 -0.59 -3.16
CA ILE A 61 -4.04 -1.59 -2.23
C ILE A 61 -5.38 -2.11 -2.73
N ALA A 62 -5.45 -3.39 -3.05
CA ALA A 62 -6.69 -4.07 -3.37
C ALA A 62 -7.39 -4.58 -2.10
N SER A 63 -8.69 -4.83 -2.20
CA SER A 63 -9.46 -5.63 -1.25
C SER A 63 -10.58 -6.35 -2.00
N SER A 64 -11.02 -7.51 -1.52
CA SER A 64 -12.09 -8.27 -2.15
C SER A 64 -13.00 -8.93 -1.11
N ASP A 65 -14.30 -9.00 -1.40
CA ASP A 65 -15.28 -9.78 -0.64
C ASP A 65 -15.63 -11.10 -1.35
N THR A 66 -14.79 -11.54 -2.30
CA THR A 66 -14.98 -12.67 -3.25
C THR A 66 -15.97 -12.41 -4.39
N ARG A 67 -16.82 -11.38 -4.29
CA ARG A 67 -17.78 -11.00 -5.32
C ARG A 67 -17.36 -9.72 -6.06
N LYS A 68 -16.75 -8.78 -5.35
CA LYS A 68 -16.29 -7.47 -5.83
C LYS A 68 -14.89 -7.19 -5.33
N GLY A 69 -14.10 -6.57 -6.20
CA GLY A 69 -12.81 -5.97 -5.86
C GLY A 69 -12.92 -4.46 -5.70
N TRP A 70 -12.11 -3.90 -4.80
CA TRP A 70 -11.93 -2.46 -4.65
C TRP A 70 -10.47 -2.10 -4.80
N ILE A 71 -10.23 -0.95 -5.42
CA ILE A 71 -8.95 -0.29 -5.46
C ILE A 71 -8.94 0.82 -4.42
N ASN A 72 -8.02 0.72 -3.47
CA ASN A 72 -7.83 1.65 -2.38
C ASN A 72 -6.43 2.25 -2.46
N ARG A 73 -6.30 3.47 -1.94
CA ARG A 73 -5.00 4.12 -1.67
C ARG A 73 -4.04 4.14 -2.89
N LEU A 74 -4.60 4.27 -4.09
CA LEU A 74 -3.83 4.44 -5.32
C LEU A 74 -3.09 5.78 -5.28
N ALA A 75 -1.77 5.76 -5.45
CA ALA A 75 -0.91 6.94 -5.51
C ALA A 75 0.25 6.70 -6.48
N VAL A 76 0.67 7.78 -7.16
CA VAL A 76 1.86 7.88 -8.03
C VAL A 76 2.50 9.23 -7.75
#